data_AF-A0A534H6Z1-F1
#
_entry.id   AF-A0A534H6Z1-F1
#
_cell.length_a   1.000
_cell.length_b   1.000
_cell.length_c   1.000
_cell.angle_alpha   90.00
_cell.angle_beta   90.00
_cell.angle_gamma   90.00
#
_symmetry.space_group_name_H-M   'P 1'
#
loop_
_entity.id
_entity.type
_entity.pdbx_description
1 polymer ?
#
loop_
_entity_poly.entity_id
_entity_poly.type
_entity_poly.pdbx_seq_one_letter_code
_entity_poly.pdbx_strand_id
1 'polypeptide(L)'
;QVITEDQAETDRYWNAIVGNGGAESACGWCKDRWGLSWQITPRALLEATTSQDQAAAKRAFEAMMGMKKIDIAAIEAARRGKSHA
;
A
#
# COMPACT_ATOMS: atom_id res chain seq x y z
N GLN A 1 9.69 1.67 7.89
CA GLN A 1 8.93 1.03 6.81
C GLN A 1 9.13 -0.48 6.92
N VAL A 2 8.08 -1.26 6.65
CA VAL A 2 8.08 -2.73 6.66
C VAL A 2 7.66 -3.19 5.26
N ILE A 3 8.47 -4.06 4.65
CA ILE A 3 8.13 -4.70 3.38
C ILE A 3 7.31 -5.96 3.68
N THR A 4 6.23 -6.15 2.93
CA THR A 4 5.37 -7.33 3.05
C THR A 4 5.30 -8.07 1.72
N GLU A 5 5.19 -9.39 1.78
CA GLU A 5 5.25 -10.22 0.57
C GLU A 5 3.87 -10.45 -0.07
N ASP A 6 2.80 -10.43 0.73
CA ASP A 6 1.44 -10.66 0.26
C ASP A 6 0.40 -9.82 1.03
N GLN A 7 -0.86 -9.95 0.61
CA GLN A 7 -1.97 -9.19 1.21
C GLN A 7 -2.26 -9.65 2.63
N ALA A 8 -2.08 -10.94 2.95
CA ALA A 8 -2.34 -11.47 4.28
C ALA A 8 -1.36 -10.89 5.30
N GLU A 9 -0.09 -10.76 4.93
CA GLU A 9 0.92 -10.11 5.76
C GLU A 9 0.67 -8.60 5.88
N THR A 10 0.33 -7.95 4.76
CA THR A 10 -0.06 -6.52 4.74
C THR A 10 -1.19 -6.25 5.72
N ASP A 11 -2.24 -7.06 5.65
CA ASP A 11 -3.42 -6.95 6.50
C ASP A 11 -3.08 -7.24 7.95
N ARG A 12 -2.28 -8.28 8.22
CA ARG A 12 -1.87 -8.65 9.58
C ARG A 12 -1.14 -7.51 10.28
N TYR A 13 -0.13 -6.90 9.64
CA TYR A 13 0.61 -5.80 10.27
C TYR A 13 -0.20 -4.52 10.37
N TRP A 14 -0.93 -4.15 9.30
CA TRP A 14 -1.79 -2.97 9.32
C TRP A 14 -2.83 -3.06 10.44
N ASN A 15 -3.56 -4.17 10.49
CA ASN A 15 -4.62 -4.37 11.48
C ASN A 15 -4.05 -4.48 12.90
N ALA A 16 -2.86 -5.04 13.08
CA ALA A 16 -2.21 -5.08 14.39
C ALA A 16 -1.85 -3.69 14.91
N ILE A 17 -1.36 -2.80 14.05
CA ILE A 17 -0.98 -1.43 14.43
C ILE A 17 -2.24 -0.58 14.67
N VAL A 18 -3.14 -0.53 13.68
CA VAL A 18 -4.34 0.30 13.73
C VAL A 18 -5.33 -0.21 14.77
N GLY A 19 -5.55 -1.52 14.83
CA GLY A 19 -6.49 -2.16 15.76
C GLY A 19 -6.05 -2.12 17.23
N ASN A 20 -4.78 -1.89 17.52
CA ASN A 20 -4.25 -1.76 18.88
C ASN A 20 -4.22 -0.30 19.38
N GLY A 21 -5.23 0.50 19.03
CA GLY A 21 -5.32 1.91 19.39
C GLY A 21 -4.44 2.83 18.52
N GLY A 22 -4.07 2.38 17.33
CA GLY A 22 -3.37 3.19 16.34
C GLY A 22 -4.32 4.05 15.49
N ALA A 23 -3.76 4.69 14.46
CA ALA A 23 -4.51 5.50 13.52
C ALA A 23 -4.07 5.24 12.08
N GLU A 24 -5.03 5.20 11.16
CA GLU A 24 -4.76 5.11 9.73
C GLU A 24 -4.20 6.44 9.19
N SER A 25 -3.34 6.34 8.18
CA SER A 25 -2.92 7.47 7.34
C SER A 25 -2.98 7.03 5.86
N ALA A 26 -2.46 7.86 4.96
CA ALA A 26 -2.49 7.63 3.51
C ALA A 26 -1.31 6.78 3.03
N CYS A 27 -1.46 6.14 1.87
CA CYS A 27 -0.39 5.50 1.09
C CYS A 27 0.44 4.47 1.88
N GLY A 28 -0.23 3.60 2.65
CA GLY A 28 0.39 2.57 3.48
C GLY A 28 0.94 3.08 4.81
N TRP A 29 0.81 4.38 5.11
CA TRP A 29 1.20 4.93 6.41
C TRP A 29 0.13 4.68 7.47
N CYS A 30 0.57 4.40 8.69
CA CYS A 30 -0.25 4.35 9.89
C CYS A 30 0.58 4.81 11.10
N LYS A 31 -0.07 5.05 12.23
CA LYS A 31 0.58 5.30 13.52
C LYS A 31 0.13 4.26 14.53
N ASP A 32 1.03 3.84 15.39
CA ASP A 32 0.66 3.03 16.55
C ASP A 32 0.11 3.88 17.70
N ARG A 33 -0.29 3.21 18.79
CA ARG A 33 -0.85 3.84 19.99
C ARG A 33 0.09 4.79 20.73
N TRP A 34 1.38 4.78 20.40
CA TRP A 34 2.37 5.70 20.97
C TRP A 34 2.70 6.86 20.02
N GLY A 35 2.06 6.90 18.85
CA GLY A 35 2.24 7.94 17.84
C GLY A 35 3.42 7.71 16.90
N LEU A 36 4.09 6.55 16.96
CA LEU A 36 5.17 6.22 16.06
C LEU A 36 4.61 5.91 14.67
N SER A 37 5.22 6.50 13.64
CA SER A 37 4.82 6.31 12.25
C SER A 37 5.41 5.02 11.67
N TRP A 38 4.52 4.21 11.11
CA TRP A 38 4.84 3.01 10.36
C TRP A 38 4.39 3.17 8.92
N GLN A 39 5.11 2.54 8.00
CA GLN A 39 4.66 2.40 6.62
C GLN A 39 4.69 0.91 6.28
N ILE A 40 3.53 0.35 5.98
CA ILE A 40 3.35 -1.04 5.56
C ILE A 40 3.28 -1.03 4.04
N THR A 41 4.38 -1.45 3.40
CA THR A 41 4.60 -1.31 1.96
C THR A 41 4.75 -2.68 1.33
N PRO A 42 3.76 -3.20 0.59
CA PRO A 42 3.92 -4.45 -0.14
C PRO A 42 5.04 -4.37 -1.17
N ARG A 43 5.78 -5.47 -1.35
CA ARG A 43 6.81 -5.58 -2.40
C ARG A 43 6.23 -5.25 -3.78
N ALA A 44 5.03 -5.74 -4.07
CA ALA A 44 4.31 -5.45 -5.30
C ALA A 44 4.08 -3.95 -5.55
N LEU A 45 3.80 -3.16 -4.49
CA LEU A 45 3.66 -1.70 -4.62
C LEU A 45 4.99 -1.03 -4.98
N LEU A 46 6.09 -1.45 -4.33
CA LEU A 46 7.42 -0.94 -4.62
C LEU A 46 7.78 -1.21 -6.08
N GLU A 47 7.68 -2.47 -6.51
CA GLU A 47 7.95 -2.88 -7.89
C GLU A 47 7.05 -2.18 -8.91
N ALA A 48 5.78 -1.98 -8.58
CA ALA A 48 4.84 -1.28 -9.45
C ALA A 48 5.23 0.18 -9.65
N THR A 49 5.53 0.90 -8.57
CA THR A 49 5.83 2.34 -8.60
C THR A 49 7.25 2.67 -9.07
N THR A 50 8.18 1.72 -9.00
CA THR A 50 9.55 1.88 -9.51
C THR A 50 9.80 1.15 -10.83
N SER A 51 8.74 0.73 -11.53
CA SER A 51 8.85 0.07 -12.83
C SER A 51 9.58 0.94 -13.86
N GLN A 52 10.33 0.32 -14.77
CA GLN A 52 10.92 1.01 -15.92
C GLN A 52 9.84 1.51 -16.90
N ASP A 53 8.68 0.83 -16.96
CA ASP A 53 7.49 1.35 -17.64
C ASP A 53 6.89 2.50 -16.83
N GLN A 54 7.25 3.72 -17.21
CA GLN A 54 6.81 4.95 -16.55
C GLN A 54 5.29 5.13 -16.57
N ALA A 55 4.60 4.65 -17.62
CA ALA A 55 3.15 4.76 -17.70
C ALA A 55 2.48 3.79 -16.73
N ALA A 56 2.99 2.55 -16.61
CA ALA A 56 2.53 1.60 -15.60
C ALA A 56 2.83 2.08 -14.17
N ALA A 57 4.02 2.64 -13.94
CA ALA A 57 4.40 3.21 -12.66
C ALA A 57 3.49 4.36 -12.25
N LYS A 58 3.17 5.27 -13.18
CA LYS A 58 2.24 6.38 -12.94
C LYS A 58 0.85 5.89 -12.53
N ARG A 59 0.27 4.90 -13.23
CA ARG A 59 -1.04 4.34 -12.88
C ARG A 59 -1.04 3.68 -11.50
N ALA A 60 0.00 2.91 -11.18
CA ALA A 60 0.15 2.29 -9.86
C ALA A 60 0.29 3.36 -8.75
N PHE A 61 1.06 4.42 -9.01
CA PHE A 61 1.22 5.53 -8.08
C PHE A 61 -0.09 6.29 -7.86
N GLU A 62 -0.84 6.59 -8.93
CA GLU A 62 -2.16 7.23 -8.86
C GLU A 62 -3.16 6.39 -8.05
N ALA A 63 -3.17 5.06 -8.26
CA ALA A 63 -4.00 4.16 -7.47
C ALA A 63 -3.61 4.17 -5.98
N MET A 64 -2.31 4.13 -5.66
CA MET A 64 -1.80 4.21 -4.28
C MET A 64 -2.24 5.49 -3.58
N MET A 65 -2.25 6.63 -4.28
CA MET A 65 -2.64 7.92 -3.70
C MET A 65 -4.08 7.96 -3.18
N GLY A 66 -4.95 7.09 -3.70
CA GLY A 66 -6.33 6.93 -3.21
C GLY A 66 -6.47 5.97 -2.03
N MET A 67 -5.39 5.34 -1.57
CA MET A 67 -5.42 4.28 -0.57
C MET A 67 -4.94 4.76 0.79
N LYS A 68 -5.52 4.17 1.84
CA LYS A 68 -4.94 4.17 3.19
C LYS A 68 -4.10 2.93 3.39
N LYS A 69 -4.74 1.79 3.64
CA LYS A 69 -4.13 0.46 3.54
C LYS A 69 -3.95 0.10 2.06
N ILE A 70 -2.81 -0.49 1.73
CA ILE A 70 -2.53 -0.90 0.36
C ILE A 70 -3.31 -2.18 0.01
N ASP A 71 -4.01 -2.13 -1.12
CA ASP A 71 -4.61 -3.28 -1.79
C ASP A 71 -3.72 -3.68 -2.96
N ILE A 72 -3.03 -4.82 -2.84
CA ILE A 72 -2.09 -5.33 -3.84
C ILE A 72 -2.81 -5.61 -5.16
N ALA A 73 -4.02 -6.17 -5.13
CA ALA A 73 -4.76 -6.53 -6.34
C ALA A 73 -5.18 -5.28 -7.12
N ALA A 74 -5.60 -4.22 -6.44
CA ALA A 74 -5.93 -2.94 -7.04
C ALA A 74 -4.70 -2.24 -7.64
N ILE A 75 -3.56 -2.23 -6.94
CA ILE A 75 -2.29 -1.72 -7.48
C ILE A 75 -1.89 -2.48 -8.75
N GLU A 76 -1.99 -3.80 -8.73
CA GLU A 76 -1.69 -4.66 -9.87
C GLU A 76 -2.66 -4.46 -11.04
N ALA A 77 -3.95 -4.23 -10.77
CA ALA A 77 -4.95 -3.91 -11.78
C ALA A 77 -4.64 -2.56 -12.45
N ALA A 78 -4.32 -1.53 -11.66
CA ALA A 78 -3.93 -0.22 -12.15
C ALA A 78 -2.64 -0.29 -12.97
N ARG A 79 -1.62 -1.02 -12.49
CA ARG A 79 -0.36 -1.27 -13.20
C ARG A 79 -0.61 -1.85 -14.59
N ARG A 80 -1.50 -2.85 -14.70
CA ARG A 80 -1.90 -3.46 -15.99
C ARG A 80 -2.78 -2.60 -16.87
N GLY A 81 -3.26 -1.45 -16.40
CA GLY A 81 -4.16 -0.56 -17.15
C GLY A 81 -5.59 -1.09 -17.23
N LYS A 82 -6.00 -1.99 -16.33
CA LYS A 82 -7.39 -2.40 -16.20
C LYS A 82 -8.10 -1.33 -15.37
N SER A 83 -8.59 -0.27 -16.01
CA SER A 83 -9.46 0.70 -15.33
C SER A 83 -10.74 -0.01 -14.89
N HIS A 84 -11.19 0.23 -13.66
CA HIS A 84 -12.58 0.03 -13.33
C HIS A 84 -13.42 0.90 -14.28
N ALA A 85 -14.21 0.24 -15.12
CA ALA A 85 -15.38 0.83 -15.74
C ALA A 85 -16.49 0.95 -14.69
#